data_AF-A0A101SJF2-F1
#
_entry.id   AF-A0A101SJF2-F1
#
_cell.length_a   1.000
_cell.length_b   1.000
_cell.length_c   1.000
_cell.angle_alpha   90.00
_cell.angle_beta   90.00
_cell.angle_gamma   90.00
#
_symmetry.space_group_name_H-M   'P 1'
#
loop_
_entity.id
_entity.type
_entity.pdbx_description
1 polymer ?
#
loop_
_entity_poly.entity_id
_entity_poly.type
_entity_poly.pdbx_seq_one_letter_code
_entity_poly.pdbx_strand_id
1 'polypeptide(L)'
;MEQQGKKITHTAVARTAGVSTWLTYTEGIREHIEAAQQRQHPTTPSPAHTRSTAAALRTELELARQEIRTLREDRDRMRQAIQHQLGQQLDALDTRHLTARVDELTRTNQRLEDSLQQATDDNHQLHARVRSLETDLAAARTSLRRMIREENTNR
;
A
#
# COMPACT_ATOMS: atom_id res chain seq x y z
N MET A 1 45.83 34.23 -29.31
CA MET A 1 46.51 34.65 -28.07
C MET A 1 45.55 34.59 -26.88
N GLU A 2 44.36 35.21 -26.96
CA GLU A 2 43.31 35.12 -25.91
C GLU A 2 42.86 33.67 -25.61
N GLN A 3 42.62 32.83 -26.62
CA GLN A 3 42.19 31.43 -26.42
C GLN A 3 43.31 30.45 -25.98
N GLN A 4 44.58 30.87 -26.03
CA GLN A 4 45.74 30.00 -25.73
C GLN A 4 46.34 30.26 -24.34
N GLY A 5 45.75 31.15 -23.53
CA GLY A 5 46.21 31.45 -22.16
C GLY A 5 47.58 32.13 -22.05
N LYS A 6 48.20 32.53 -23.17
CA LYS A 6 49.50 33.22 -23.18
C LYS A 6 49.31 34.70 -22.82
N LYS A 7 50.20 35.27 -22.02
CA LYS A 7 50.15 36.68 -21.62
C LYS A 7 50.21 37.58 -22.86
N ILE A 8 49.21 38.43 -23.06
CA ILE A 8 49.16 39.40 -24.14
C ILE A 8 50.06 40.58 -23.75
N THR A 9 51.24 40.67 -24.35
CA THR A 9 52.13 41.84 -24.26
C THR A 9 52.43 42.34 -25.66
N HIS A 10 52.75 43.63 -25.81
CA HIS A 10 53.11 44.22 -27.12
C HIS A 10 54.18 43.40 -27.85
N THR A 11 55.20 42.91 -27.13
CA THR A 11 56.25 42.05 -27.68
C THR A 11 55.76 40.66 -28.10
N ALA A 12 54.82 40.07 -27.35
CA ALA A 12 54.22 38.78 -27.69
C ALA A 12 53.30 38.90 -28.91
N VAL A 13 52.54 40.00 -29.02
CA VAL A 13 51.68 40.29 -30.17
C VAL A 13 52.52 40.51 -31.43
N ALA A 14 53.57 41.35 -31.34
CA ALA A 14 54.51 41.61 -32.44
C ALA A 14 55.16 40.32 -32.96
N ARG A 15 55.65 39.48 -32.04
CA ARG A 15 56.28 38.19 -32.38
C ARG A 15 55.31 37.21 -33.04
N THR A 16 54.06 37.18 -32.61
CA THR A 16 53.05 36.23 -33.13
C THR A 16 52.53 36.67 -34.50
N ALA A 17 52.34 37.97 -34.68
CA ALA A 17 51.90 38.54 -35.96
C ALA A 17 53.04 38.68 -36.98
N GLY A 18 54.29 38.46 -36.57
CA GLY A 18 55.47 38.61 -37.45
C GLY A 18 55.79 40.06 -37.81
N VAL A 19 55.39 41.01 -36.96
CA VAL A 19 55.51 42.45 -37.23
C VAL A 19 56.48 43.12 -36.27
N SER A 20 57.02 44.28 -36.65
CA SER A 20 57.90 45.06 -35.79
C SER A 20 57.17 45.52 -34.53
N THR A 21 57.85 45.49 -33.39
CA THR A 21 57.29 45.93 -32.09
C THR A 21 56.78 47.37 -32.13
N TRP A 22 57.38 48.23 -32.95
CA TRP A 22 56.96 49.62 -33.10
C TRP A 22 55.54 49.76 -33.67
N LEU A 23 55.12 48.85 -34.57
CA LEU A 23 53.75 48.85 -35.11
C LEU A 23 52.69 48.47 -34.07
N THR A 24 53.07 47.82 -32.97
CA THR A 24 52.14 47.53 -31.87
C THR A 24 51.89 48.72 -30.94
N TYR A 25 52.65 49.82 -31.11
CA TYR A 25 52.49 51.07 -30.38
C TYR A 25 51.84 52.18 -31.22
N THR A 26 51.42 51.88 -32.45
CA THR A 26 50.68 52.85 -33.28
C THR A 26 49.25 53.00 -32.78
N GLU A 27 48.73 54.22 -32.90
CA GLU A 27 47.35 54.58 -32.59
C GLU A 27 46.36 53.65 -33.33
N GLY A 28 45.34 53.18 -32.62
CA GLY A 28 44.35 52.19 -33.06
C GLY A 28 44.69 50.77 -32.61
N ILE A 29 45.94 50.32 -32.79
CA ILE A 29 46.34 48.94 -32.43
C ILE A 29 46.65 48.82 -30.94
N ARG A 30 47.24 49.87 -30.37
CA ARG A 30 47.59 49.93 -28.95
C ARG A 30 46.36 49.76 -28.06
N GLU A 31 45.27 50.44 -28.37
CA GLU A 31 44.02 50.44 -27.60
C GLU A 31 43.36 49.07 -27.64
N HIS A 32 43.45 48.38 -28.78
CA HIS A 32 42.98 47.00 -28.90
C HIS A 32 43.83 46.02 -28.09
N ILE A 33 45.15 46.20 -28.06
CA ILE A 33 46.07 45.39 -27.25
C ILE A 33 45.88 45.67 -25.75
N GLU A 34 45.64 46.92 -25.36
CA GLU A 34 45.35 47.32 -23.98
C GLU A 34 43.96 46.81 -23.53
N ALA A 35 42.94 46.92 -24.37
CA ALA A 35 41.61 46.35 -24.09
C ALA A 35 41.64 44.82 -23.97
N ALA A 36 42.42 44.14 -24.82
CA ALA A 36 42.63 42.70 -24.73
C ALA A 36 43.38 42.30 -23.44
N GLN A 37 44.38 43.09 -23.03
CA GLN A 37 45.05 42.91 -21.74
C GLN A 37 44.08 43.06 -20.56
N GLN A 38 43.24 44.09 -20.56
CA GLN A 38 42.24 44.33 -19.53
C GLN A 38 41.21 43.19 -19.42
N ARG A 39 40.79 42.62 -20.55
CA ARG A 39 39.90 41.43 -20.57
C ARG A 39 40.61 40.14 -20.14
N GLN A 40 41.93 40.05 -20.32
CA GLN A 40 42.73 38.92 -19.84
C GLN A 40 43.04 39.00 -18.35
N HIS A 41 42.97 40.19 -17.72
CA HIS A 41 43.04 40.28 -16.26
C HIS A 41 41.80 39.61 -15.67
N PRO A 42 41.94 38.46 -14.99
CA PRO A 42 40.81 37.91 -14.25
C PRO A 42 40.52 38.88 -13.13
N THR A 43 39.34 39.51 -13.15
CA THR A 43 38.75 40.13 -11.96
C THR A 43 38.64 39.02 -10.93
N THR A 44 39.67 38.88 -10.11
CA THR A 44 39.76 37.82 -9.12
C THR A 44 38.64 38.12 -8.13
N PRO A 45 37.60 37.26 -8.03
CA PRO A 45 36.50 37.53 -7.13
C PRO A 45 37.08 37.63 -5.71
N SER A 46 36.81 38.74 -5.04
CA SER A 46 37.33 39.00 -3.71
C SER A 46 36.96 37.83 -2.78
N PRO A 47 37.91 37.30 -1.98
CA PRO A 47 37.69 36.12 -1.14
C PRO A 47 36.62 36.31 -0.07
N ALA A 48 36.15 37.54 0.16
CA ALA A 48 35.01 37.83 1.02
C ALA A 48 33.66 37.47 0.36
N HIS A 49 33.52 37.71 -0.95
CA HIS A 49 32.28 37.47 -1.69
C HIS A 49 32.02 35.96 -1.89
N THR A 50 33.07 35.19 -2.20
CA THR A 50 32.98 33.73 -2.31
C THR A 50 32.74 33.03 -0.98
N ARG A 51 33.22 33.58 0.14
CA ARG A 51 32.90 33.07 1.48
C ARG A 51 31.45 33.38 1.88
N SER A 52 30.94 34.56 1.53
CA SER A 52 29.55 34.94 1.79
C SER A 52 28.57 34.05 1.02
N THR A 53 28.82 33.78 -0.27
CA THR A 53 27.97 32.88 -1.07
C THR A 53 28.05 31.43 -0.58
N ALA A 54 29.23 30.96 -0.18
CA ALA A 54 29.39 29.62 0.40
C ALA A 54 28.74 29.48 1.78
N ALA A 55 28.58 30.57 2.54
CA ALA A 55 27.84 30.55 3.80
C ALA A 55 26.32 30.50 3.56
N ALA A 56 25.81 31.32 2.64
CA ALA A 56 24.39 31.33 2.24
C ALA A 56 23.94 29.97 1.67
N LEU A 57 24.74 29.36 0.80
CA LEU A 57 24.43 28.02 0.25
C LEU A 57 24.40 26.94 1.34
N ARG A 58 25.23 27.04 2.39
CA ARG A 58 25.19 26.11 3.51
C ARG A 58 23.92 26.27 4.34
N THR A 59 23.47 27.50 4.56
CA THR A 59 22.23 27.77 5.31
C THR A 59 21.00 27.29 4.53
N GLU A 60 20.95 27.52 3.21
CA GLU A 60 19.86 27.03 2.37
C GLU A 60 19.83 25.49 2.32
N LEU A 61 21.00 24.85 2.25
CA LEU A 61 21.10 23.41 2.25
C LEU A 61 20.63 22.82 3.59
N GLU A 62 20.97 23.46 4.71
CA GLU A 62 20.53 23.02 6.03
C GLU A 62 19.01 23.22 6.21
N LEU A 63 18.45 24.32 5.70
CA LEU A 63 17.01 24.55 5.68
C LEU A 63 16.28 23.49 4.84
N ALA A 64 16.77 23.20 3.62
CA ALA A 64 16.20 22.17 2.77
C ALA A 64 16.29 20.77 3.40
N ARG A 65 17.36 20.46 4.14
CA ARG A 65 17.48 19.21 4.90
C ARG A 65 16.47 19.12 6.03
N GLN A 66 16.21 20.22 6.73
CA GLN A 66 15.19 20.28 7.77
C GLN A 66 13.80 20.09 7.17
N GLU A 67 13.50 20.74 6.06
CA GLU A 67 12.21 20.59 5.37
C GLU A 67 12.00 19.17 4.83
N ILE A 68 13.04 18.53 4.27
CA ILE A 68 12.96 17.11 3.89
C ILE A 68 12.70 16.23 5.11
N ARG A 69 13.24 16.56 6.28
CA ARG A 69 13.01 15.80 7.50
C ARG A 69 11.55 15.94 7.98
N THR A 70 11.03 17.16 8.05
CA THR A 70 9.63 17.39 8.45
C THR A 70 8.65 16.73 7.48
N LEU A 71 8.88 16.86 6.17
CA LEU A 71 8.04 16.21 5.15
C LEU A 71 8.08 14.67 5.26
N ARG A 72 9.24 14.09 5.63
CA ARG A 72 9.33 12.64 5.87
C ARG A 72 8.56 12.23 7.12
N GLU A 73 8.69 12.98 8.21
CA GLU A 73 7.93 12.73 9.44
C GLU A 73 6.42 12.83 9.21
N ASP A 74 5.97 13.84 8.48
CA ASP A 74 4.55 14.03 8.17
C ASP A 74 4.03 12.93 7.24
N ARG A 75 4.80 12.54 6.22
CA ARG A 75 4.46 11.38 5.39
C ARG A 75 4.35 10.10 6.24
N ASP A 76 5.28 9.88 7.15
CA ASP A 76 5.27 8.67 7.98
C ASP A 76 4.08 8.67 8.96
N ARG A 77 3.72 9.83 9.53
CA ARG A 77 2.49 10.00 10.31
C ARG A 77 1.23 9.72 9.49
N MET A 78 1.12 10.31 8.30
CA MET A 78 -0.03 10.07 7.40
C MET A 78 -0.12 8.59 7.02
N ARG A 79 1.02 7.96 6.70
CA ARG A 79 1.08 6.53 6.37
C ARG A 79 0.60 5.66 7.54
N GLN A 80 1.05 5.96 8.76
CA GLN A 80 0.62 5.23 9.95
C GLN A 80 -0.87 5.42 10.22
N ALA A 81 -1.40 6.65 10.10
CA ALA A 81 -2.81 6.94 10.28
C ALA A 81 -3.68 6.18 9.26
N ILE A 82 -3.28 6.19 7.99
CA ILE A 82 -3.94 5.44 6.92
C ILE A 82 -3.88 3.94 7.20
N GLN A 83 -2.71 3.39 7.56
CA GLN A 83 -2.57 1.97 7.87
C GLN A 83 -3.46 1.55 9.04
N HIS A 84 -3.56 2.37 10.08
CA HIS A 84 -4.42 2.09 11.23
C HIS A 84 -5.91 2.15 10.84
N GLN A 85 -6.31 3.14 10.04
CA GLN A 85 -7.68 3.25 9.54
C GLN A 85 -8.07 2.08 8.63
N LEU A 86 -7.18 1.65 7.72
CA LEU A 86 -7.42 0.48 6.89
C LEU A 86 -7.50 -0.80 7.73
N GLY A 87 -6.67 -0.94 8.76
CA GLY A 87 -6.76 -2.05 9.71
C GLY A 87 -8.14 -2.12 10.37
N GLN A 88 -8.60 -1.00 10.94
CA GLN A 88 -9.93 -0.93 11.56
C GLN A 88 -11.07 -1.20 10.57
N GLN A 89 -10.97 -0.73 9.33
CA GLN A 89 -11.98 -1.00 8.29
C GLN A 89 -12.00 -2.48 7.91
N LEU A 90 -10.84 -3.12 7.81
CA LEU A 90 -10.76 -4.55 7.51
C LEU A 90 -11.32 -5.39 8.65
N ASP A 91 -10.95 -5.07 9.90
CA ASP A 91 -11.47 -5.75 11.09
C ASP A 91 -12.99 -5.57 11.22
N ALA A 92 -13.52 -4.38 10.90
CA ALA A 92 -14.96 -4.12 10.90
C ALA A 92 -15.72 -4.94 9.83
N LEU A 93 -15.12 -5.12 8.65
CA LEU A 93 -15.69 -5.98 7.61
C LEU A 93 -15.64 -7.45 8.01
N ASP A 94 -14.52 -7.91 8.56
CA ASP A 94 -14.32 -9.30 8.96
C ASP A 94 -15.24 -9.69 10.13
N THR A 95 -15.34 -8.84 11.15
CA THR A 95 -16.29 -9.03 12.26
C THR A 95 -17.74 -9.10 11.77
N ARG A 96 -18.14 -8.23 10.82
CA ARG A 96 -19.48 -8.30 10.22
C ARG A 96 -19.71 -9.60 9.45
N HIS A 97 -18.73 -10.06 8.68
CA HIS A 97 -18.81 -11.35 7.99
C HIS A 97 -18.89 -12.54 8.97
N LEU A 98 -18.10 -12.53 10.05
CA LEU A 98 -18.17 -13.53 11.10
C LEU A 98 -19.55 -13.56 11.75
N THR A 99 -20.11 -12.41 12.14
CA THR A 99 -21.45 -12.35 12.75
C THR A 99 -22.53 -12.91 11.82
N ALA A 100 -22.51 -12.52 10.54
CA ALA A 100 -23.45 -13.07 9.56
C ALA A 100 -23.32 -14.59 9.41
N ARG A 101 -22.09 -15.11 9.44
CA ARG A 101 -21.84 -16.56 9.35
C ARG A 101 -22.28 -17.31 10.60
N VAL A 102 -22.08 -16.72 11.78
CA VAL A 102 -22.58 -17.28 13.05
C VAL A 102 -24.11 -17.32 13.04
N ASP A 103 -24.77 -16.22 12.66
CA ASP A 103 -26.23 -16.18 12.54
C ASP A 103 -26.77 -17.24 11.57
N GLU A 104 -26.10 -17.42 10.43
CA GLU A 104 -26.44 -18.46 9.46
C GLU A 104 -26.31 -19.86 10.07
N LEU A 105 -25.17 -20.14 10.72
CA LEU A 105 -24.90 -21.43 11.39
C LEU A 105 -25.92 -21.71 12.50
N THR A 106 -26.26 -20.71 13.31
CA THR A 106 -27.28 -20.84 14.35
C THR A 106 -28.64 -21.15 13.74
N ARG A 107 -29.04 -20.47 12.66
CA ARG A 107 -30.29 -20.77 11.94
C ARG A 107 -30.29 -22.14 11.29
N THR A 108 -29.15 -22.64 10.81
CA THR A 108 -29.06 -24.00 10.27
C THR A 108 -29.13 -25.05 11.37
N ASN A 109 -28.46 -24.82 12.51
CA ASN A 109 -28.52 -25.72 13.65
C ASN A 109 -29.93 -25.83 14.20
N GLN A 110 -30.64 -24.70 14.39
CA GLN A 110 -32.02 -24.72 14.85
C GLN A 110 -32.91 -25.54 13.90
N ARG A 111 -32.77 -25.34 12.58
CA ARG A 111 -33.55 -26.12 11.59
C ARG A 111 -33.24 -27.61 11.64
N LEU A 112 -31.98 -27.98 11.88
CA LEU A 112 -31.58 -29.38 12.01
C LEU A 112 -32.12 -30.00 13.31
N GLU A 113 -32.11 -29.26 14.41
CA GLU A 113 -32.69 -29.67 15.69
C GLU A 113 -34.20 -29.87 15.57
N ASP A 114 -34.92 -28.92 14.95
CA ASP A 114 -36.37 -29.03 14.72
C ASP A 114 -36.71 -30.26 13.85
N SER A 115 -35.93 -30.48 12.78
CA SER A 115 -36.08 -31.65 11.89
C SER A 115 -35.80 -32.97 12.63
N LEU A 116 -34.77 -33.00 13.47
CA LEU A 116 -34.45 -34.16 14.29
C LEU A 116 -35.57 -34.45 15.28
N GLN A 117 -36.08 -33.42 15.96
CA GLN A 117 -37.20 -33.55 16.88
C GLN A 117 -38.43 -34.12 16.17
N GLN A 118 -38.80 -33.54 15.03
CA GLN A 118 -39.92 -34.04 14.22
C GLN A 118 -39.73 -35.51 13.82
N ALA A 119 -38.54 -35.88 13.31
CA ALA A 119 -38.25 -37.25 12.94
C ALA A 119 -38.33 -38.21 14.13
N THR A 120 -37.90 -37.78 15.31
CA THR A 120 -38.02 -38.60 16.53
C THR A 120 -39.48 -38.77 16.95
N ASP A 121 -40.29 -37.72 16.87
CA ASP A 121 -41.72 -37.79 17.21
C ASP A 121 -42.48 -38.71 16.25
N ASP A 122 -42.22 -38.58 14.94
CA ASP A 122 -42.78 -39.47 13.92
C ASP A 122 -42.40 -40.93 14.17
N ASN A 123 -41.15 -41.18 14.58
CA ASN A 123 -40.68 -42.53 14.90
C ASN A 123 -41.42 -43.12 16.11
N HIS A 124 -41.63 -42.32 17.17
CA HIS A 124 -42.41 -42.73 18.34
C HIS A 124 -43.86 -43.05 17.96
N GLN A 125 -44.48 -42.22 17.12
CA GLN A 125 -45.85 -42.44 16.65
C GLN A 125 -45.98 -43.73 15.82
N LEU A 126 -45.04 -43.96 14.89
CA LEU A 126 -44.99 -45.19 14.10
C LEU A 126 -44.82 -46.42 14.99
N HIS A 127 -43.91 -46.37 15.97
CA HIS A 127 -43.74 -47.46 16.93
C HIS A 127 -45.00 -47.73 17.76
N ALA A 128 -45.68 -46.68 18.23
CA ALA A 128 -46.95 -46.83 18.93
C ALA A 128 -48.02 -47.48 18.03
N ARG A 129 -48.08 -47.10 16.75
CA ARG A 129 -49.02 -47.67 15.79
C ARG A 129 -48.74 -49.14 15.50
N VAL A 130 -47.47 -49.50 15.34
CA VAL A 130 -47.05 -50.91 15.18
C VAL A 130 -47.51 -51.74 16.36
N ARG A 131 -47.27 -51.30 17.61
CA ARG A 131 -47.72 -52.03 18.81
C ARG A 131 -49.24 -52.18 18.89
N SER A 132 -49.99 -51.14 18.51
CA SER A 132 -51.46 -51.20 18.45
C SER A 132 -51.91 -52.27 17.46
N LEU A 133 -51.37 -52.27 16.24
CA LEU A 133 -51.73 -53.23 15.20
C LEU A 133 -51.33 -54.66 15.56
N GLU A 134 -50.18 -54.84 16.23
CA GLU A 134 -49.77 -56.14 16.77
C GLU A 134 -50.76 -56.66 17.82
N THR A 135 -51.24 -55.78 18.69
CA THR A 135 -52.26 -56.10 19.71
C THR A 135 -53.59 -56.48 19.07
N ASP A 136 -54.05 -55.71 18.08
CA ASP A 136 -55.29 -55.98 17.33
C ASP A 136 -55.20 -57.32 16.57
N LEU A 137 -54.05 -57.60 15.94
CA LEU A 137 -53.80 -58.84 15.23
C LEU A 137 -53.74 -60.04 16.21
N ALA A 138 -53.14 -59.87 17.38
CA ALA A 138 -53.17 -60.89 18.43
C ALA A 138 -54.61 -61.16 18.89
N ALA A 139 -55.40 -60.12 19.13
CA ALA A 139 -56.81 -60.23 19.51
C ALA A 139 -57.64 -60.96 18.43
N ALA A 140 -57.52 -60.56 17.16
CA ALA A 140 -58.19 -61.21 16.04
C ALA A 140 -57.81 -62.69 15.89
N ARG A 141 -56.53 -63.03 16.08
CA ARG A 141 -56.07 -64.44 16.08
C ARG A 141 -56.64 -65.23 17.26
N THR A 142 -56.85 -64.62 18.41
CA THR A 142 -57.46 -65.30 19.56
C THR A 142 -58.96 -65.50 19.38
N SER A 143 -59.69 -64.51 18.85
CA SER A 143 -61.12 -64.64 18.57
C SER A 143 -61.39 -65.70 17.50
N LEU A 144 -60.60 -65.72 16.41
CA LEU A 144 -60.69 -66.73 15.37
C LEU A 144 -60.47 -68.14 15.93
N ARG A 145 -59.45 -68.34 16.77
CA ARG A 145 -59.18 -69.63 17.43
C ARG A 145 -60.33 -70.06 18.34
N ARG A 146 -60.97 -69.12 19.03
CA ARG A 146 -62.13 -69.39 19.90
C ARG A 146 -63.33 -69.80 19.07
N MET A 147 -63.67 -69.06 18.01
CA MET A 147 -64.77 -69.35 17.09
C MET A 147 -64.61 -70.74 16.44
N ILE A 148 -63.42 -71.07 15.95
CA ILE A 148 -63.12 -72.40 15.40
C ILE A 148 -63.33 -73.50 16.45
N ARG A 149 -62.96 -73.25 17.71
CA ARG A 149 -63.15 -74.23 18.79
C ARG A 149 -64.63 -74.42 19.12
N GLU A 150 -65.40 -73.33 19.23
CA GLU A 150 -66.84 -73.37 19.50
C GLU A 150 -67.62 -74.09 18.39
N GLU A 151 -67.26 -73.86 17.12
CA GLU A 151 -67.88 -74.54 15.97
C GLU A 151 -67.58 -76.04 15.94
N ASN A 152 -66.35 -76.45 16.30
CA ASN A 152 -65.99 -77.87 16.39
C ASN A 152 -66.67 -78.60 17.58
N THR A 153 -67.01 -77.89 18.66
CA THR A 153 -67.69 -78.49 19.82
C THR A 153 -69.21 -78.59 19.68
N ASN A 154 -69.80 -77.84 18.74
CA ASN A 154 -71.25 -77.85 18.46
C ASN A 154 -71.65 -78.83 17.32
N ARG A 155 -70.68 -79.55 16.75
CA ARG A 155 -70.90 -80.67 15.81
C ARG A 155 -70.72 -82.00 16.52
#